data_AF-A0A1E5BXG3-F1
#
_entry.id   AF-A0A1E5BXG3-F1
#
_cell.length_a   1.000
_cell.length_b   1.000
_cell.length_c   1.000
_cell.angle_alpha   90.00
_cell.angle_beta   90.00
_cell.angle_gamma   90.00
#
_symmetry.space_group_name_H-M   'P 1'
#
loop_
_entity.id
_entity.type
_entity.pdbx_description
1 polymer ?
#
loop_
_entity_poly.entity_id
_entity_poly.type
_entity_poly.pdbx_seq_one_letter_code
_entity_poly.pdbx_strand_id
1 'polypeptide(L)'
;MKGFTLIELITVLVILGIISVFAVPRLSGSEAFSVIGARDAGLSVARQVQLRAMQQETPSADCHTLSSTATRMGGSAASGCGFKTDRSDVVDLSDSSVRVSPAQTYRFDLLGRRVNNDGKRLCISSVCKITFSQGSSSASICLNSEGYFYACR
;
A
#
# COMPACT_ATOMS: atom_id res chain seq x y z
N MET A 1 46.52 22.81 23.92
CA MET A 1 45.11 22.36 23.79
C MET A 1 44.27 23.62 23.66
N LYS A 2 43.78 23.93 22.45
CA LYS A 2 42.92 25.11 22.24
C LYS A 2 41.51 24.71 22.66
N GLY A 3 41.06 25.21 23.81
CA GLY A 3 39.70 25.03 24.29
C GLY A 3 38.74 25.90 23.48
N PHE A 4 37.56 25.35 23.19
CA PHE A 4 36.42 26.13 22.67
C PHE A 4 36.15 27.32 23.59
N THR A 5 35.87 28.49 23.01
CA THR A 5 35.47 29.65 23.81
C THR A 5 34.04 29.49 24.29
N LEU A 6 33.68 30.10 25.43
CA LEU A 6 32.32 30.01 25.99
C LEU A 6 31.26 30.49 24.98
N ILE A 7 31.57 31.55 24.23
CA ILE A 7 30.67 32.10 23.22
C ILE A 7 30.47 31.14 22.04
N GLU A 8 31.51 30.42 21.64
CA GLU A 8 31.47 29.46 20.54
C GLU A 8 30.62 28.23 20.88
N LEU A 9 30.67 27.77 22.14
CA LEU A 9 29.77 26.72 22.61
C LEU A 9 28.30 27.16 22.57
N ILE A 10 28.01 28.39 23.03
CA ILE A 10 26.64 28.91 23.08
C ILE A 10 26.08 29.07 21.66
N THR A 11 26.86 29.62 20.72
CA THR A 11 26.39 29.78 19.34
C THR A 11 26.12 28.43 18.68
N VAL A 12 26.94 27.40 18.93
CA VAL A 12 26.69 26.03 18.43
C VAL A 12 25.39 25.46 19.01
N LEU A 13 25.12 25.62 20.31
CA LEU A 13 23.88 25.15 20.92
C LEU A 13 22.64 25.87 20.38
N VAL A 14 22.72 27.19 20.15
CA VAL A 14 21.63 27.96 19.53
C VAL A 14 21.37 27.48 18.10
N ILE A 15 22.42 27.29 17.30
CA ILE A 15 22.30 26.80 15.92
C ILE A 15 21.69 25.39 15.90
N LEU A 16 22.16 24.48 16.76
CA LEU A 16 21.60 23.13 16.88
C LEU A 16 20.14 23.15 17.34
N GLY A 17 19.78 24.05 18.25
CA GLY A 17 18.39 24.24 18.69
C GLY A 17 17.49 24.61 17.51
N ILE A 18 17.88 25.60 16.71
CA ILE A 18 17.11 26.02 15.52
C ILE A 18 16.97 24.87 14.52
N ILE A 19 18.06 24.15 14.22
CA ILE A 19 18.05 23.02 13.27
C ILE A 19 17.14 21.88 13.78
N SER A 20 17.18 21.58 15.07
CA SER A 20 16.41 20.48 15.67
C SER A 20 14.90 20.63 15.49
N VAL A 21 14.39 21.86 15.56
CA VAL A 21 12.95 22.17 15.39
C VAL A 21 12.46 21.77 14.00
N PHE A 22 13.31 21.80 12.98
CA PHE A 22 12.97 21.38 11.61
C PHE A 22 13.35 19.93 11.31
N ALA A 23 14.46 19.43 11.88
CA ALA A 23 14.96 18.09 11.59
C ALA A 23 14.08 16.98 12.21
N VAL A 24 13.63 17.15 13.45
CA VAL A 24 12.88 16.13 14.20
C VAL A 24 11.53 15.78 13.54
N PRO A 25 10.67 16.75 13.17
CA PRO A 25 9.39 16.44 12.53
C PRO A 25 9.56 15.75 11.17
N ARG A 26 10.59 16.12 10.41
CA ARG A 26 10.86 15.51 9.09
C ARG A 26 11.29 14.05 9.17
N LEU A 27 12.10 13.69 10.18
CA LEU A 27 12.54 12.32 10.36
C LEU A 27 11.40 11.41 10.84
N SER A 28 10.63 11.87 11.84
CA SER A 28 9.56 11.09 12.47
C SER A 28 8.32 10.90 11.57
N GLY A 29 7.99 11.86 10.71
CA GLY A 29 6.81 11.77 9.84
C GLY A 29 6.98 10.94 8.57
N SER A 30 8.22 10.73 8.12
CA SER A 30 8.52 10.16 6.79
C SER A 30 7.92 8.78 6.55
N GLU A 31 7.90 7.92 7.58
CA GLU A 31 7.34 6.57 7.47
C GLU A 31 5.82 6.59 7.26
N ALA A 32 5.12 7.41 8.05
CA ALA A 32 3.67 7.55 7.95
C ALA A 32 3.24 8.09 6.58
N PHE A 33 3.98 9.08 6.04
CA PHE A 33 3.70 9.62 4.71
C PHE A 33 3.89 8.55 3.61
N SER A 34 4.96 7.75 3.69
CA SER A 34 5.23 6.72 2.69
C SER A 34 4.16 5.61 2.71
N VAL A 35 3.71 5.21 3.91
CA VAL A 35 2.68 4.20 4.11
C VAL A 35 1.31 4.68 3.64
N ILE A 36 0.95 5.93 3.92
CA ILE A 36 -0.31 6.53 3.43
C ILE A 36 -0.28 6.66 1.91
N GLY A 37 0.82 7.13 1.33
CA GLY A 37 0.99 7.21 -0.12
C GLY A 37 0.87 5.84 -0.80
N ALA A 38 1.52 4.82 -0.24
CA ALA A 38 1.42 3.44 -0.73
C ALA A 38 0.00 2.88 -0.62
N ARG A 39 -0.71 3.17 0.49
CA ARG A 39 -2.12 2.79 0.67
C ARG A 39 -3.03 3.46 -0.37
N ASP A 40 -2.86 4.74 -0.65
CA ASP A 40 -3.72 5.45 -1.60
C ASP A 40 -3.45 5.04 -3.05
N ALA A 41 -2.18 4.87 -3.42
CA ALA A 41 -1.80 4.26 -4.70
C ALA A 41 -2.39 2.85 -4.82
N GLY A 42 -2.28 2.06 -3.76
CA GLY A 42 -2.84 0.72 -3.69
C GLY A 42 -4.37 0.69 -3.82
N LEU A 43 -5.07 1.66 -3.23
CA LEU A 43 -6.52 1.78 -3.33
C LEU A 43 -6.96 2.07 -4.77
N SER A 44 -6.24 2.95 -5.46
CA SER A 44 -6.48 3.23 -6.88
C SER A 44 -6.29 1.97 -7.72
N VAL A 45 -5.17 1.28 -7.53
CA VAL A 45 -4.85 0.03 -8.25
C VAL A 45 -5.87 -1.07 -7.97
N ALA A 46 -6.28 -1.27 -6.72
CA ALA A 46 -7.29 -2.28 -6.37
C ALA A 46 -8.61 -2.03 -7.11
N ARG A 47 -9.09 -0.78 -7.14
CA ARG A 47 -10.30 -0.38 -7.87
C ARG A 47 -10.15 -0.55 -9.38
N GLN A 48 -9.00 -0.18 -9.93
CA GLN A 48 -8.73 -0.35 -11.37
C GLN A 48 -8.75 -1.83 -11.78
N VAL A 49 -8.09 -2.71 -11.02
CA VAL A 49 -8.09 -4.17 -11.29
C VAL A 49 -9.50 -4.75 -11.15
N GLN A 50 -10.25 -4.34 -10.12
CA GLN A 50 -11.62 -4.79 -9.91
C GLN A 50 -12.55 -4.36 -11.06
N LEU A 51 -12.50 -3.10 -11.47
CA LEU A 51 -13.31 -2.60 -12.59
C LEU A 51 -12.97 -3.35 -13.88
N ARG A 52 -11.68 -3.54 -14.14
CA ARG A 52 -11.19 -4.36 -15.24
C ARG A 52 -11.77 -5.78 -15.19
N ALA A 53 -11.83 -6.42 -14.02
CA ALA A 53 -12.40 -7.75 -13.88
C ALA A 53 -13.89 -7.77 -14.23
N MET A 54 -14.66 -6.77 -13.78
CA MET A 54 -16.10 -6.66 -14.06
C MET A 54 -16.42 -6.44 -15.54
N GLN A 55 -15.46 -5.96 -16.35
CA GLN A 55 -15.61 -5.79 -17.79
C GLN A 55 -15.27 -7.04 -18.62
N GLN A 56 -15.06 -8.19 -17.97
CA GLN A 56 -14.67 -9.44 -18.62
C GLN A 56 -15.74 -10.50 -18.38
N GLU A 57 -15.92 -11.41 -19.33
CA GLU A 57 -16.90 -12.51 -19.19
C GLU A 57 -16.50 -13.48 -18.07
N THR A 58 -15.21 -13.58 -17.78
CA THR A 58 -14.63 -14.44 -16.73
C THR A 58 -13.88 -13.59 -15.69
N PRO A 59 -14.58 -12.79 -14.86
CA PRO A 59 -13.96 -11.85 -13.91
C PRO A 59 -13.09 -12.55 -12.86
N SER A 60 -13.37 -13.82 -12.60
CA SER A 60 -12.64 -14.65 -11.67
C SER A 60 -11.47 -15.38 -12.32
N ALA A 61 -11.19 -15.26 -13.62
CA ALA A 61 -10.03 -15.91 -14.23
C ALA A 61 -8.71 -15.31 -13.74
N ASP A 62 -7.63 -16.10 -13.75
CA ASP A 62 -6.34 -15.74 -13.15
C ASP A 62 -5.77 -14.43 -13.69
N CYS A 63 -6.11 -14.04 -14.92
CA CYS A 63 -5.67 -12.79 -15.50
C CYS A 63 -6.32 -11.58 -14.83
N HIS A 64 -7.57 -11.69 -14.39
CA HIS A 64 -8.41 -10.58 -13.92
C HIS A 64 -8.39 -10.39 -12.41
N THR A 65 -7.52 -11.10 -11.70
CA THR A 65 -7.42 -11.04 -10.24
C THR A 65 -6.47 -9.94 -9.77
N LEU A 66 -6.73 -9.40 -8.58
CA LEU A 66 -5.78 -8.55 -7.85
C LEU A 66 -4.85 -9.46 -7.04
N SER A 67 -3.55 -9.28 -7.17
CA SER A 67 -2.51 -10.01 -6.45
C SER A 67 -1.78 -9.08 -5.49
N SER A 68 -1.56 -9.55 -4.27
CA SER A 68 -0.79 -8.86 -3.24
C SER A 68 0.38 -9.74 -2.83
N THR A 69 1.58 -9.16 -2.80
CA THR A 69 2.83 -9.73 -2.29
C THR A 69 3.45 -8.70 -1.35
N ALA A 70 4.41 -9.11 -0.51
CA ALA A 70 5.07 -8.23 0.45
C ALA A 70 5.58 -6.90 -0.14
N THR A 71 6.05 -6.89 -1.39
CA THR A 71 6.65 -5.72 -2.05
C THR A 71 5.89 -5.23 -3.27
N ARG A 72 4.77 -5.87 -3.64
CA ARG A 72 4.05 -5.53 -4.88
C ARG A 72 2.57 -5.84 -4.74
N MET A 73 1.73 -4.93 -5.20
CA MET A 73 0.29 -5.15 -5.24
C MET A 73 -0.28 -4.65 -6.56
N GLY A 74 -1.10 -5.45 -7.23
CA GLY A 74 -1.69 -5.06 -8.51
C GLY A 74 -2.30 -6.21 -9.27
N GLY A 75 -2.62 -5.96 -10.54
CA GLY A 75 -3.16 -7.00 -11.42
C GLY A 75 -2.26 -8.23 -11.46
N SER A 76 -2.89 -9.41 -11.56
CA SER A 76 -2.21 -10.70 -11.62
C SER A 76 -1.05 -10.70 -12.63
N ALA A 77 0.07 -11.31 -12.23
CA ALA A 77 1.23 -11.53 -13.09
C ALA A 77 1.28 -12.96 -13.67
N ALA A 78 0.15 -13.67 -13.70
CA ALA A 78 0.09 -15.02 -14.27
C ALA A 78 0.64 -15.01 -15.70
N SER A 79 1.58 -15.93 -15.97
CA SER A 79 2.40 -15.96 -17.19
C SER A 79 1.60 -16.10 -18.48
N GLY A 80 0.40 -16.67 -18.43
CA GLY A 80 -0.52 -16.79 -19.57
C GLY A 80 -1.29 -15.53 -19.93
N CYS A 81 -1.16 -14.46 -19.16
CA CYS A 81 -2.02 -13.27 -19.30
C CYS A 81 -1.41 -12.12 -20.11
N GLY A 82 -0.18 -12.30 -20.63
CA GLY A 82 0.46 -11.34 -21.53
C GLY A 82 0.86 -10.01 -20.89
N PHE A 83 0.91 -9.95 -19.56
CA PHE A 83 1.21 -8.72 -18.83
C PHE A 83 2.71 -8.42 -18.78
N LYS A 84 3.08 -7.21 -19.24
CA LYS A 84 4.43 -6.66 -19.08
C LYS A 84 4.63 -6.07 -17.69
N THR A 85 5.89 -5.74 -17.35
CA THR A 85 6.26 -5.09 -16.09
C THR A 85 5.72 -3.67 -15.99
N ASP A 86 5.56 -2.98 -17.12
CA ASP A 86 5.09 -1.59 -17.21
C ASP A 86 3.56 -1.50 -17.21
N ARG A 87 2.96 -1.82 -16.06
CA ARG A 87 1.52 -1.81 -15.87
C ARG A 87 1.10 -0.68 -14.95
N SER A 88 0.08 0.08 -15.37
CA SER A 88 -0.51 1.15 -14.57
C SER A 88 -1.38 0.63 -13.43
N ASP A 89 -1.76 -0.65 -13.44
CA ASP A 89 -2.53 -1.31 -12.39
C ASP A 89 -1.63 -2.10 -11.42
N VAL A 90 -0.44 -1.57 -11.14
CA VAL A 90 0.53 -2.16 -10.20
C VAL A 90 1.18 -1.06 -9.36
N VAL A 91 1.26 -1.32 -8.06
CA VAL A 91 2.12 -0.62 -7.11
C VAL A 91 3.32 -1.50 -6.82
N ASP A 92 4.50 -1.01 -7.18
CA ASP A 92 5.78 -1.63 -6.82
C ASP A 92 6.37 -0.88 -5.62
N LEU A 93 6.68 -1.62 -4.56
CA LEU A 93 7.24 -1.16 -3.30
C LEU A 93 8.59 -1.86 -3.01
N SER A 94 9.21 -2.47 -4.02
CA SER A 94 10.52 -3.13 -3.89
C SER A 94 11.62 -2.17 -3.41
N ASP A 95 11.66 -0.96 -3.99
CA ASP A 95 12.59 0.12 -3.58
C ASP A 95 12.14 0.87 -2.31
N SER A 96 10.95 0.56 -1.80
CA SER A 96 10.41 1.12 -0.57
C SER A 96 10.58 0.14 0.60
N SER A 97 10.64 0.67 1.81
CA SER A 97 10.57 -0.10 3.06
C SER A 97 9.14 -0.45 3.48
N VAL A 98 8.12 -0.01 2.72
CA VAL A 98 6.72 -0.38 2.96
C VAL A 98 6.48 -1.83 2.55
N ARG A 99 5.73 -2.57 3.37
CA ARG A 99 5.35 -3.96 3.12
C ARG A 99 3.83 -4.13 3.13
N VAL A 100 3.33 -4.95 2.21
CA VAL A 100 1.90 -5.26 2.06
C VAL A 100 1.57 -6.63 2.64
N SER A 101 0.45 -6.73 3.36
CA SER A 101 -0.04 -7.97 3.94
C SER A 101 -1.58 -7.99 3.94
N PRO A 102 -2.25 -9.14 3.78
CA PRO A 102 -1.68 -10.46 3.49
C PRO A 102 -1.24 -10.61 2.03
N ALA A 103 -0.29 -11.50 1.79
CA ALA A 103 0.09 -11.93 0.44
C ALA A 103 -0.92 -12.98 -0.05
N GLN A 104 -1.76 -12.60 -1.00
CA GLN A 104 -2.82 -13.46 -1.53
C GLN A 104 -3.41 -12.89 -2.82
N THR A 105 -4.19 -13.73 -3.50
CA THR A 105 -4.95 -13.37 -4.70
C THR A 105 -6.40 -13.08 -4.35
N TYR A 106 -6.93 -11.99 -4.90
CA TYR A 106 -8.30 -11.53 -4.77
C TYR A 106 -8.99 -11.71 -6.12
N ARG A 107 -9.96 -12.63 -6.17
CA ARG A 107 -10.82 -12.87 -7.33
C ARG A 107 -12.13 -12.13 -7.13
N PHE A 108 -12.74 -11.70 -8.22
CA PHE A 108 -14.00 -10.95 -8.21
C PHE A 108 -15.08 -11.67 -9.01
N ASP A 109 -16.34 -11.46 -8.64
CA ASP A 109 -17.49 -11.78 -9.49
C ASP A 109 -17.82 -10.62 -10.44
N LEU A 110 -18.84 -10.80 -11.29
CA LEU A 110 -19.32 -9.77 -12.24
C LEU A 110 -19.79 -8.48 -11.55
N LEU A 111 -20.09 -8.53 -10.25
CA LEU A 111 -20.52 -7.40 -9.43
C LEU A 111 -19.33 -6.79 -8.65
N GLY A 112 -18.11 -7.27 -8.88
CA GLY A 112 -16.90 -6.76 -8.24
C GLY A 112 -16.72 -7.26 -6.80
N ARG A 113 -17.50 -8.23 -6.33
CA ARG A 113 -17.44 -8.75 -4.97
C ARG A 113 -16.38 -9.83 -4.88
N ARG A 114 -15.67 -9.90 -3.76
CA ARG A 114 -14.61 -10.88 -3.58
C ARG A 114 -15.19 -12.29 -3.48
N VAL A 115 -14.62 -13.22 -4.25
CA VAL A 115 -14.98 -14.64 -4.25
C VAL A 115 -13.75 -15.54 -4.06
N ASN A 116 -13.99 -16.78 -3.60
CA ASN A 116 -12.97 -17.81 -3.51
C ASN A 116 -12.82 -18.53 -4.87
N ASN A 117 -12.00 -19.57 -4.94
CA ASN A 117 -11.83 -20.36 -6.16
C ASN A 117 -13.12 -21.08 -6.58
N ASP A 118 -14.02 -21.39 -5.63
CA ASP A 118 -15.31 -22.04 -5.88
C ASP A 118 -16.44 -21.04 -6.17
N GLY A 119 -16.14 -19.74 -6.33
CA GLY A 119 -17.14 -18.70 -6.57
C GLY A 119 -17.98 -18.28 -5.35
N LYS A 120 -17.67 -18.78 -4.15
CA LYS A 120 -18.33 -18.35 -2.89
C LYS A 120 -17.85 -16.97 -2.48
N ARG A 121 -18.78 -16.10 -2.09
CA ARG A 121 -18.49 -14.75 -1.59
C ARG A 121 -17.66 -14.80 -0.30
N LEU A 122 -16.59 -14.00 -0.24
CA LEU A 122 -15.84 -13.70 0.99
C LEU A 122 -16.20 -12.32 1.52
N CYS A 123 -15.65 -11.98 2.68
CA CYS A 123 -15.78 -10.67 3.32
C CYS A 123 -17.23 -10.34 3.76
N ILE A 124 -18.02 -11.38 4.05
CA ILE A 124 -19.44 -11.24 4.44
C ILE A 124 -19.56 -11.00 5.96
N SER A 125 -18.91 -11.84 6.77
CA SER A 125 -18.93 -11.76 8.24
C SER A 125 -17.77 -10.95 8.83
N SER A 126 -16.74 -10.65 8.04
CA SER A 126 -15.57 -9.87 8.44
C SER A 126 -15.08 -9.00 7.29
N VAL A 127 -14.72 -7.75 7.56
CA VAL A 127 -14.15 -6.85 6.55
C VAL A 127 -12.78 -7.38 6.11
N CYS A 128 -12.57 -7.49 4.80
CA CYS A 128 -11.28 -7.89 4.27
C CYS A 128 -10.32 -6.71 4.26
N LYS A 129 -9.13 -6.90 4.81
CA LYS A 129 -8.14 -5.85 5.02
C LYS A 129 -6.86 -6.14 4.25
N ILE A 130 -6.30 -5.11 3.64
CA ILE A 130 -4.95 -5.08 3.06
C ILE A 130 -4.18 -4.01 3.81
N THR A 131 -3.13 -4.40 4.51
CA THR A 131 -2.33 -3.54 5.37
C THR A 131 -0.99 -3.23 4.72
N PHE A 132 -0.67 -1.95 4.70
CA PHE A 132 0.62 -1.38 4.34
C PHE A 132 1.29 -1.00 5.65
N SER A 133 2.53 -1.43 5.85
CA SER A 133 3.26 -1.21 7.09
C SER A 133 4.73 -0.90 6.84
N GLN A 134 5.29 -0.01 7.65
CA GLN A 134 6.70 0.33 7.70
C GLN A 134 7.01 0.76 9.14
N GLY A 135 7.96 0.09 9.80
CA GLY A 135 8.31 0.42 11.19
C GLY A 135 7.08 0.34 12.10
N SER A 136 6.79 1.43 12.82
CA SER A 136 5.60 1.56 13.67
C SER A 136 4.37 2.11 12.93
N SER A 137 4.52 2.54 11.68
CA SER A 137 3.44 3.14 10.89
C SER A 137 2.70 2.07 10.09
N SER A 138 1.36 2.09 10.16
CA SER A 138 0.52 1.21 9.34
C SER A 138 -0.71 1.94 8.83
N ALA A 139 -1.11 1.65 7.60
CA ALA A 139 -2.36 2.11 7.01
C ALA A 139 -2.99 0.95 6.24
N SER A 140 -4.29 0.98 6.01
CA SER A 140 -4.94 -0.17 5.39
C SER A 140 -6.09 0.20 4.45
N ILE A 141 -6.31 -0.70 3.51
CA ILE A 141 -7.45 -0.69 2.60
C ILE A 141 -8.43 -1.77 3.09
N CYS A 142 -9.69 -1.40 3.17
CA CYS A 142 -10.78 -2.27 3.56
C CYS A 142 -11.69 -2.53 2.36
N LEU A 143 -12.25 -3.73 2.32
CA LEU A 143 -13.22 -4.19 1.34
C LEU A 143 -14.48 -4.65 2.05
N ASN A 144 -15.62 -4.04 1.72
CA ASN A 144 -16.92 -4.44 2.29
C ASN A 144 -17.48 -5.69 1.58
N SER A 145 -18.60 -6.20 2.08
CA SER A 145 -19.28 -7.37 1.49
C SER A 145 -19.71 -7.14 0.03
N GLU A 146 -20.02 -5.89 -0.32
CA GLU A 146 -20.49 -5.49 -1.65
C GLU A 146 -19.37 -5.18 -2.64
N GLY A 147 -18.10 -5.40 -2.28
CA GLY A 147 -16.98 -5.23 -3.20
C GLY A 147 -16.40 -3.81 -3.27
N TYR A 148 -16.85 -2.86 -2.46
CA TYR A 148 -16.29 -1.52 -2.43
C TYR A 148 -14.98 -1.47 -1.63
N PHE A 149 -13.90 -1.04 -2.28
CA PHE A 149 -12.62 -0.73 -1.63
C PHE A 149 -12.60 0.70 -1.07
N TYR A 150 -12.11 0.87 0.16
CA TYR A 150 -12.01 2.16 0.85
C TYR A 150 -10.84 2.20 1.85
N ALA A 151 -10.51 3.40 2.33
CA ALA A 151 -9.59 3.58 3.45
C ALA A 151 -10.15 2.95 4.72
N CYS A 152 -9.45 2.01 5.35
CA CYS A 152 -9.82 1.63 6.72
C CYS A 152 -9.66 2.85 7.63
N ARG A 153 -10.65 3.09 8.48
CA ARG A 153 -10.53 4.01 9.61
C ARG A 153 -9.75 3.37 10.75
#